data_AF-A0A6I7WPG5-F1
#
_entry.id   AF-A0A6I7WPG5-F1
#
_cell.length_a   1.000
_cell.length_b   1.000
_cell.length_c   1.000
_cell.angle_alpha   90.00
_cell.angle_beta   90.00
_cell.angle_gamma   90.00
#
_symmetry.space_group_name_H-M   'P 1'
#
loop_
_entity.id
_entity.type
_entity.pdbx_description
1 polymer ?
#
loop_
_entity_poly.entity_id
_entity_poly.type
_entity_poly.pdbx_seq_one_letter_code
_entity_poly.pdbx_strand_id
1 'polypeptide(L)'
;MTPSIELQFNHYYTQHCKHLKLQGLQPKTIDAYSRAIRRIGEHFQGHLDNLSQEQLVDYFYDLLNRLSWSAVKLDLYGLKFFYTHVLHKSWVDVPMVKPPRCTRIPDIVTVAEAQQLFMSTRVLSYRVFYFT
;
A
#
# COMPACT_ATOMS: atom_id res chain seq x y z
N MET A 1 8.98 2.44 -22.57
CA MET A 1 7.94 1.45 -22.96
C MET A 1 7.69 1.59 -24.44
N THR A 2 7.44 0.49 -25.15
CA THR A 2 6.95 0.58 -26.54
C THR A 2 5.45 0.92 -26.53
N PRO A 3 4.91 1.55 -27.60
CA PRO A 3 3.51 1.99 -27.63
C PRO A 3 2.51 0.85 -27.40
N SER A 4 2.83 -0.36 -27.87
CA SER A 4 1.97 -1.53 -27.68
C SER A 4 1.87 -1.97 -26.23
N ILE A 5 2.97 -1.90 -25.47
CA ILE A 5 2.99 -2.30 -24.06
C ILE A 5 2.26 -1.25 -23.22
N GLU A 6 2.42 0.03 -23.54
CA GLU A 6 1.71 1.11 -22.85
C GLU A 6 0.19 0.98 -22.99
N LEU A 7 -0.30 0.68 -24.20
CA LEU A 7 -1.72 0.42 -24.43
C LEU A 7 -2.22 -0.79 -23.63
N GLN A 8 -1.45 -1.87 -23.61
CA GLN A 8 -1.78 -3.08 -22.85
C GLN A 8 -1.83 -2.79 -21.34
N PHE A 9 -0.82 -2.09 -20.81
CA PHE A 9 -0.77 -1.70 -19.41
C PHE A 9 -1.95 -0.79 -19.02
N ASN A 10 -2.28 0.20 -19.86
CA ASN A 10 -3.42 1.08 -19.62
C ASN A 10 -4.76 0.32 -19.62
N HIS A 11 -4.89 -0.68 -20.50
CA HIS A 11 -6.04 -1.58 -20.49
C HIS A 11 -6.11 -2.34 -19.16
N TYR A 12 -5.02 -2.97 -18.74
CA TYR A 12 -4.97 -3.71 -17.48
C TYR A 12 -5.20 -2.83 -16.26
N TYR A 13 -4.62 -1.63 -16.21
CA TYR A 13 -4.84 -0.66 -15.14
C TYR A 13 -6.30 -0.26 -15.03
N THR A 14 -6.96 -0.03 -16.17
CA THR A 14 -8.39 0.28 -16.22
C THR A 14 -9.24 -0.88 -15.70
N GLN A 15 -8.93 -2.12 -16.10
CA GLN A 15 -9.60 -3.31 -15.58
C GLN A 15 -9.38 -3.46 -14.07
N HIS A 16 -8.15 -3.28 -13.59
CA HIS A 16 -7.81 -3.32 -12.18
C HIS A 16 -8.69 -2.38 -11.35
N CYS A 17 -8.79 -1.11 -11.77
CA CYS A 17 -9.64 -0.12 -11.09
C CYS A 17 -11.12 -0.52 -11.07
N LYS A 18 -11.64 -1.10 -12.17
CA LYS A 18 -13.01 -1.62 -12.23
C LYS A 18 -13.21 -2.78 -11.25
N HIS A 19 -12.32 -3.75 -11.24
CA HIS A 19 -12.40 -4.90 -10.31
C HIS A 19 -12.33 -4.45 -8.85
N LEU A 20 -11.43 -3.53 -8.50
CA LEU A 20 -11.34 -2.97 -7.14
C LEU A 20 -12.67 -2.35 -6.70
N LYS A 21 -13.32 -1.59 -7.58
CA LYS A 21 -14.62 -0.97 -7.31
C LYS A 21 -15.75 -2.00 -7.20
N LEU A 22 -15.78 -2.99 -8.09
CA LEU A 22 -16.78 -4.07 -8.09
C LEU A 22 -16.69 -4.97 -6.85
N GLN A 23 -15.48 -5.13 -6.28
CA GLN A 23 -15.27 -5.84 -5.02
C GLN A 23 -15.69 -5.04 -3.77
N GLY A 24 -16.21 -3.82 -3.94
CA GLY A 24 -16.73 -3.01 -2.83
C GLY A 24 -15.66 -2.52 -1.84
N LEU A 25 -14.40 -2.43 -2.27
CA LEU A 25 -13.30 -1.99 -1.41
C LEU A 25 -13.45 -0.52 -1.00
N GLN A 26 -12.95 -0.17 0.20
CA GLN A 26 -12.94 1.22 0.66
C GLN A 26 -12.12 2.12 -0.29
N PRO A 27 -12.50 3.40 -0.48
CA PRO A 27 -11.78 4.32 -1.37
C PRO A 27 -10.27 4.38 -1.12
N LYS A 28 -9.85 4.38 0.16
CA LYS A 28 -8.43 4.37 0.55
C LYS A 28 -7.68 3.13 0.07
N THR A 29 -8.34 1.98 0.04
CA THR A 29 -7.78 0.71 -0.41
C THR A 29 -7.69 0.67 -1.93
N ILE A 30 -8.74 1.17 -2.62
CA ILE A 30 -8.74 1.34 -4.07
C ILE A 30 -7.56 2.22 -4.48
N ASP A 31 -7.40 3.39 -3.86
CA ASP A 31 -6.30 4.30 -4.14
C ASP A 31 -4.93 3.65 -3.89
N ALA A 32 -4.76 2.97 -2.75
CA ALA A 32 -3.52 2.30 -2.42
C ALA A 32 -3.14 1.20 -3.44
N TYR A 33 -4.10 0.34 -3.84
CA TYR A 33 -3.82 -0.75 -4.77
C TYR A 33 -3.63 -0.24 -6.20
N SER A 34 -4.38 0.79 -6.63
CA SER A 34 -4.15 1.43 -7.93
C SER A 34 -2.76 2.08 -7.98
N ARG A 35 -2.33 2.78 -6.93
CA ARG A 35 -0.96 3.34 -6.85
C ARG A 35 0.11 2.28 -6.87
N ALA A 36 -0.12 1.14 -6.22
CA ALA A 36 0.78 -0.01 -6.28
C ALA A 36 1.00 -0.48 -7.72
N ILE A 37 -0.08 -0.72 -8.48
CA ILE A 37 0.03 -1.21 -9.86
C ILE A 37 0.72 -0.19 -10.77
N ARG A 38 0.47 1.11 -10.58
CA ARG A 38 1.21 2.14 -11.32
C ARG A 38 2.71 2.07 -11.04
N ARG A 39 3.13 2.02 -9.77
CA ARG A 39 4.54 1.95 -9.39
C ARG A 39 5.23 0.67 -9.87
N ILE A 40 4.57 -0.48 -9.75
CA ILE A 40 5.10 -1.76 -10.22
C ILE A 40 5.20 -1.76 -11.75
N GLY A 41 4.17 -1.20 -12.42
CA GLY A 41 4.18 -0.99 -13.87
C GLY A 41 5.34 -0.11 -14.34
N GLU A 42 5.63 0.99 -13.63
CA GLU A 42 6.79 1.84 -13.92
C GLU A 42 8.12 1.08 -13.78
N HIS A 43 8.27 0.26 -12.73
CA HIS A 43 9.48 -0.53 -12.50
C HIS A 43 9.72 -1.60 -13.58
N PHE A 44 8.67 -2.34 -13.96
CA PHE A 44 8.76 -3.41 -14.96
C PHE A 44 8.42 -2.95 -16.39
N GLN A 45 8.36 -1.65 -16.63
CA GLN A 45 8.03 -1.07 -17.94
C GLN A 45 6.72 -1.68 -18.52
N GLY A 46 5.72 -1.84 -17.67
CA GLY A 46 4.39 -2.38 -17.97
C GLY A 46 4.31 -3.90 -18.21
N HIS A 47 5.44 -4.62 -18.18
CA HIS A 47 5.44 -6.08 -18.31
C HIS A 47 5.06 -6.74 -16.98
N LEU A 48 3.76 -6.88 -16.74
CA LEU A 48 3.24 -7.50 -15.50
C LEU A 48 2.77 -8.93 -15.69
N ASP A 49 2.73 -9.44 -16.92
CA ASP A 49 2.09 -10.73 -17.21
C ASP A 49 2.86 -11.92 -16.64
N ASN A 50 4.19 -11.91 -16.74
CA ASN A 50 5.05 -13.07 -16.45
C ASN A 50 6.25 -12.67 -15.58
N LEU A 51 5.98 -12.07 -14.41
CA LEU A 51 7.04 -11.79 -13.45
C LEU A 51 7.47 -13.10 -12.78
N SER A 52 8.77 -13.38 -12.81
CA SER A 52 9.36 -14.50 -12.09
C SER A 52 9.40 -14.24 -10.58
N GLN A 53 9.49 -15.31 -9.80
CA GLN A 53 9.62 -15.19 -8.35
C GLN A 53 10.88 -14.39 -7.94
N GLU A 54 12.00 -14.57 -8.65
CA GLU A 54 13.24 -13.83 -8.42
C GLU A 54 13.05 -12.33 -8.66
N GLN A 55 12.43 -11.94 -9.77
CA GLN A 55 12.10 -10.54 -10.05
C GLN A 55 11.20 -9.91 -8.98
N LEU A 56 10.25 -10.67 -8.44
CA LEU A 56 9.39 -10.20 -7.36
C LEU A 56 10.16 -10.03 -6.05
N VAL A 57 11.06 -10.97 -5.72
CA VAL A 57 11.92 -10.89 -4.53
C VAL A 57 12.81 -9.65 -4.61
N ASP A 58 13.49 -9.45 -5.74
CA ASP A 58 14.37 -8.29 -5.95
C ASP A 58 13.59 -6.98 -5.88
N TYR A 59 12.44 -6.90 -6.54
CA TYR A 59 11.57 -5.71 -6.50
C TYR A 59 11.15 -5.36 -5.07
N PHE A 60 10.64 -6.34 -4.30
CA PHE A 60 10.17 -6.07 -2.95
C PHE A 60 11.31 -5.81 -1.96
N TYR A 61 12.50 -6.38 -2.19
CA TYR A 61 13.71 -6.04 -1.44
C TYR A 61 14.13 -4.58 -1.68
N ASP A 62 14.20 -4.15 -2.93
CA ASP A 62 14.53 -2.76 -3.28
C ASP A 62 13.47 -1.77 -2.79
N LEU A 63 12.20 -2.16 -2.87
CA LEU A 63 11.09 -1.35 -2.37
C LEU A 63 11.17 -1.18 -0.86
N LEU A 64 11.58 -2.21 -0.12
CA LEU A 64 11.75 -2.17 1.33
C LEU A 64 12.86 -1.19 1.76
N ASN A 65 13.90 -1.03 0.95
CA ASN A 65 14.97 -0.07 1.22
C ASN A 65 14.52 1.40 1.06
N ARG A 66 13.40 1.63 0.36
CA ARG A 66 12.90 2.96 0.02
C ARG A 66 11.62 3.35 0.76
N LEU A 67 10.79 2.38 1.12
CA LEU A 67 9.45 2.59 1.66
C LEU A 67 9.23 1.81 2.97
N SER A 68 8.23 2.25 3.74
CA SER A 68 7.82 1.56 4.95
C SER A 68 7.26 0.16 4.66
N TRP A 69 7.36 -0.74 5.64
CA TRP A 69 6.72 -2.05 5.61
C TRP A 69 5.21 -2.00 5.27
N SER A 70 4.51 -0.97 5.74
CA SER A 70 3.09 -0.78 5.41
C SER A 70 2.88 -0.49 3.92
N ALA A 71 3.74 0.31 3.30
CA ALA A 71 3.67 0.60 1.87
C ALA A 71 4.05 -0.63 1.01
N VAL A 72 5.11 -1.36 1.39
CA VAL A 72 5.51 -2.61 0.72
C VAL A 72 4.36 -3.64 0.76
N LYS A 73 3.69 -3.75 1.91
CA LYS A 73 2.52 -4.64 2.08
C LYS A 73 1.34 -4.24 1.19
N LEU A 74 1.08 -2.95 1.01
CA LEU A 74 0.04 -2.47 0.09
C LEU A 74 0.38 -2.84 -1.36
N ASP A 75 1.66 -2.77 -1.75
CA ASP A 75 2.09 -3.16 -3.09
C ASP A 75 1.94 -4.65 -3.34
N LEU A 76 2.35 -5.47 -2.37
CA LEU A 76 2.18 -6.91 -2.43
C LEU A 76 0.71 -7.29 -2.66
N TYR A 77 -0.21 -6.72 -1.89
CA TYR A 77 -1.62 -7.06 -2.03
C TYR A 77 -2.28 -6.44 -3.27
N GLY A 78 -1.86 -5.24 -3.69
CA GLY A 78 -2.28 -4.67 -4.97
C GLY A 78 -1.90 -5.59 -6.13
N LEU A 79 -0.65 -6.09 -6.13
CA LEU A 79 -0.17 -7.02 -7.15
C LEU A 79 -0.86 -8.38 -7.09
N LYS A 80 -1.05 -8.94 -5.90
CA LYS A 80 -1.82 -10.18 -5.70
C LYS A 80 -3.24 -10.05 -6.24
N PHE A 81 -3.91 -8.92 -5.95
CA PHE A 81 -5.26 -8.64 -6.45
C PHE A 81 -5.26 -8.56 -7.98
N PHE A 82 -4.29 -7.87 -8.57
CA PHE A 82 -4.13 -7.75 -10.01
C PHE A 82 -3.95 -9.11 -10.70
N TYR A 83 -3.07 -9.95 -10.18
CA TYR A 83 -2.85 -11.30 -10.73
C TYR A 83 -4.12 -12.16 -10.67
N THR A 84 -4.82 -12.10 -9.53
CA THR A 84 -6.02 -12.91 -9.30
C THR A 84 -7.20 -12.46 -10.19
N HIS A 85 -7.44 -11.15 -10.28
CA HIS A 85 -8.69 -10.63 -10.86
C HIS A 85 -8.55 -10.05 -12.26
N VAL A 86 -7.35 -9.62 -12.67
CA VAL A 86 -7.12 -9.03 -14.00
C VAL A 86 -6.44 -10.04 -14.93
N LEU A 87 -5.37 -10.69 -14.45
CA LEU A 87 -4.65 -11.68 -15.25
C LEU A 87 -5.25 -13.09 -15.16
N HIS A 88 -6.13 -13.33 -14.17
CA HIS A 88 -6.70 -14.65 -13.87
C HIS A 88 -5.63 -15.73 -13.67
N LYS A 89 -4.51 -15.36 -13.03
CA LYS A 89 -3.40 -16.27 -12.71
C LYS A 89 -3.41 -16.63 -11.23
N SER A 90 -2.97 -17.85 -10.94
CA SER A 90 -2.66 -18.24 -9.56
C SER A 90 -1.53 -17.36 -9.02
N TRP A 91 -1.75 -16.78 -7.84
CA TRP A 91 -0.73 -16.02 -7.15
C TRP A 91 0.33 -16.97 -6.59
N VAL A 92 1.59 -16.70 -6.90
CA VAL A 92 2.74 -17.36 -6.26
C VAL A 92 3.14 -16.53 -5.05
N ASP A 93 3.11 -17.12 -3.87
CA ASP A 93 3.49 -16.41 -2.65
C ASP A 93 4.98 -16.03 -2.68
N VAL A 94 5.23 -14.72 -2.64
CA VAL A 94 6.58 -14.19 -2.47
C VAL A 94 7.00 -14.42 -1.02
N PRO A 95 8.13 -15.10 -0.75
CA PRO A 95 8.60 -15.36 0.61
C PRO A 95 9.09 -14.06 1.26
N MET A 96 8.15 -13.23 1.72
CA MET A 96 8.45 -12.03 2.48
C MET A 96 8.66 -12.40 3.94
N VAL A 97 9.86 -12.13 4.48
CA VAL A 97 10.08 -12.18 5.92
C VAL A 97 9.10 -11.20 6.57
N LYS A 98 8.25 -11.69 7.46
CA LYS A 98 7.24 -10.87 8.14
C LYS A 98 7.91 -9.64 8.76
N PRO A 99 7.32 -8.43 8.67
CA PRO A 99 7.87 -7.25 9.32
C PRO A 99 8.24 -7.55 10.77
N PRO A 100 9.38 -7.05 11.27
CA PRO A 100 9.70 -7.14 12.68
C PRO A 100 8.50 -6.61 13.48
N ARG A 101 8.02 -7.38 14.46
CA ARG A 101 6.93 -6.91 15.33
C ARG A 101 7.51 -5.80 16.20
N CYS A 102 7.35 -4.55 15.80
CA CYS A 102 7.57 -3.43 16.70
C CYS A 102 6.40 -3.35 17.68
N THR A 103 6.55 -3.96 18.86
CA THR A 103 5.76 -3.59 20.04
C THR A 103 6.28 -2.26 20.55
N ARG A 104 5.60 -1.17 20.17
CA ARG A 104 5.81 0.13 20.82
C ARG A 104 4.98 0.14 22.09
N ILE A 105 5.64 0.21 23.25
CA ILE A 105 4.95 0.54 24.49
C ILE A 105 4.48 2.00 24.32
N PRO A 106 3.19 2.31 24.50
CA PRO A 106 2.72 3.68 24.40
C PRO A 106 3.39 4.50 25.51
N ASP A 107 3.91 5.67 25.15
CA ASP A 107 4.37 6.65 26.12
C ASP A 107 3.12 7.18 26.84
N ILE A 108 2.93 6.76 28.09
CA ILE A 108 1.80 7.21 28.91
C ILE A 108 2.15 8.59 29.47
N VAL A 109 1.42 9.60 29.02
CA VAL A 109 1.57 10.96 29.52
C VAL A 109 1.20 11.04 30.99
N THR A 110 2.04 11.70 31.77
CA THR A 110 1.76 12.04 33.17
C THR A 110 0.65 13.08 33.27
N VAL A 111 0.06 13.22 34.47
CA VAL A 111 -0.95 14.26 34.74
C VAL A 111 -0.43 15.66 34.43
N ALA A 112 0.84 15.94 34.73
CA ALA A 112 1.46 17.24 34.47
C ALA A 112 1.63 17.52 32.96
N GLU A 113 2.06 16.52 32.19
CA GLU A 113 2.20 16.65 30.73
C GLU A 113 0.83 16.80 30.04
N ALA A 114 -0.18 16.06 30.52
CA ALA A 114 -1.56 16.22 30.04
C ALA A 114 -2.08 17.64 30.29
N GLN A 115 -1.85 18.19 31.50
CA GLN A 115 -2.21 19.59 31.80
C GLN A 115 -1.50 20.57 30.86
N GLN A 116 -0.21 20.37 30.58
CA GLN A 116 0.54 21.20 29.65
C GLN A 116 -0.04 21.14 28.22
N LEU A 117 -0.46 19.96 27.75
CA LEU A 117 -1.15 19.81 26.46
C LEU A 117 -2.49 20.56 26.42
N PHE A 118 -3.28 20.48 27.49
CA PHE A 118 -4.58 21.16 27.55
C PHE A 118 -4.41 22.69 27.54
N MET A 119 -3.43 23.20 28.29
CA MET A 119 -3.17 24.64 28.39
C MET A 119 -2.50 25.22 27.14
N SER A 120 -1.73 24.41 26.41
CA SER A 120 -1.10 24.83 25.15
C SER A 120 -2.03 24.76 23.93
N THR A 121 -3.16 24.04 24.04
CA THR A 121 -4.15 23.94 22.95
C THR A 121 -4.99 25.21 22.86
N ARG A 122 -4.73 26.02 21.82
CA ARG A 122 -5.39 27.34 21.62
C ARG A 122 -6.79 27.27 21.02
N VAL A 123 -7.11 26.19 20.30
CA VAL A 123 -8.41 26.00 19.66
C VAL A 123 -9.36 25.33 20.66
N LEU A 124 -10.43 26.03 21.04
CA LEU A 124 -11.36 25.57 22.08
C LEU A 124 -11.97 24.21 21.78
N SER A 125 -12.39 23.96 20.53
CA SER A 125 -12.96 22.66 20.14
C SER A 125 -11.98 21.50 20.33
N TYR A 126 -10.69 21.72 20.09
CA TYR A 126 -9.66 20.69 20.31
C TYR A 126 -9.36 20.52 21.80
N ARG A 127 -9.45 21.59 22.59
CA ARG A 127 -9.29 21.51 24.04
C ARG A 127 -10.43 20.72 24.69
N VAL A 128 -11.67 20.92 24.23
CA VAL A 128 -12.85 20.17 24.70
C VAL A 128 -12.74 18.67 24.37
N PHE A 129 -12.16 18.33 23.21
CA PHE A 129 -12.00 16.94 22.77
C PHE A 129 -11.21 16.05 23.76
N TYR A 130 -10.32 16.63 24.58
CA TYR A 130 -9.62 15.87 25.63
C TYR A 130 -10.52 15.40 26.78
N PHE A 131 -11.72 15.97 26.92
CA PHE A 131 -12.63 15.73 28.05
C PHE A 131 -13.92 14.98 27.66
N THR A 132 -14.06 14.57 26.39
CA THR A 132 -15.23 13.88 25.84
C THR A 132 -14.82 12.52 25.29
#